data_AF-A0A7V6JJ44-F1
#
_entry.id   AF-A0A7V6JJ44-F1
#
_cell.length_a   1.000
_cell.length_b   1.000
_cell.length_c   1.000
_cell.angle_alpha   90.00
_cell.angle_beta   90.00
_cell.angle_gamma   90.00
#
_symmetry.space_group_name_H-M   'P 1'
#
loop_
_entity.id
_entity.type
_entity.pdbx_description
1 polymer ?
#
loop_
_entity_poly.entity_id
_entity_poly.type
_entity_poly.pdbx_seq_one_letter_code
_entity_poly.pdbx_strand_id
1 'polypeptide(L)'
;MLNIKEELSKYELIDIKSVEEKIGIIPDDMKNAIDLYNKALDDLKSDNEDIAIIALKKAIAIYPAFYEAMNLMGLCYLVLGDESNARRMFSKVIKMDDNSLRASEYLDKLDGKFPDGESSNNTRQKKYKKAAVETVSWLKSGLSPERNSPYYIKYILGFLLGVFALILVWIIVPASSPIRIDFGSIFKKTESVSPQVERLEKEKNELADRLKDANEALRKATENEKKLQTQLEQYAYWSEILRGLQKLEQEGKYRDVVIQIERDLSGLEKPEDIEAEIDALNYECKPKAVSQFYEMGREIYRSNANARSVEVYQEAANEYRMAISIIEELDLKPNILTNVYYYGGKAIALSQHPSKEEAEKEALHCFNVVTEVAPGSELASYAWGRINDIENGKAIKH
;
A
#
# COMPACT_ATOMS: atom_id res chain seq x y z
N MET A 1 27.22 -12.29 -5.47
CA MET A 1 26.25 -11.27 -4.96
C MET A 1 25.76 -10.39 -6.11
N LEU A 2 24.53 -9.87 -6.10
CA LEU A 2 23.98 -9.03 -7.18
C LEU A 2 24.75 -7.70 -7.32
N ASN A 3 25.41 -7.49 -8.47
CA ASN A 3 26.09 -6.23 -8.78
C ASN A 3 25.11 -5.23 -9.41
N ILE A 4 24.51 -4.37 -8.59
CA ILE A 4 23.42 -3.47 -9.00
C ILE A 4 23.89 -2.50 -10.11
N LYS A 5 25.11 -1.96 -10.03
CA LYS A 5 25.64 -1.02 -11.04
C LYS A 5 25.81 -1.67 -12.41
N GLU A 6 26.26 -2.92 -12.42
CA GLU A 6 26.37 -3.69 -13.66
C GLU A 6 25.00 -4.00 -14.26
N GLU A 7 24.01 -4.36 -13.44
CA GLU A 7 22.65 -4.61 -13.92
C GLU A 7 21.98 -3.35 -14.46
N LEU A 8 22.14 -2.20 -13.80
CA LEU A 8 21.65 -0.91 -14.29
C LEU A 8 22.25 -0.53 -15.64
N SER A 9 23.54 -0.86 -15.87
CA SER A 9 24.20 -0.57 -17.16
C SER A 9 23.62 -1.34 -18.36
N LYS A 10 22.81 -2.37 -18.12
CA LYS A 10 22.14 -3.17 -19.18
C LYS A 10 20.84 -2.55 -19.67
N TYR A 11 20.33 -1.50 -19.02
CA TYR A 11 19.11 -0.82 -19.44
C TYR A 11 19.45 0.27 -20.45
N GLU A 12 18.73 0.28 -21.56
CA GLU A 12 18.90 1.24 -22.65
C GLU A 12 17.62 2.05 -22.86
N LEU A 13 17.79 3.24 -23.45
CA LEU A 13 16.66 4.07 -23.87
C LEU A 13 15.87 3.34 -24.95
N ILE A 14 14.54 3.41 -24.85
CA ILE A 14 13.63 2.81 -25.82
C ILE A 14 13.27 3.87 -26.86
N ASP A 15 13.68 3.64 -28.11
CA ASP A 15 13.27 4.46 -29.24
C ASP A 15 11.87 4.06 -29.72
N ILE A 16 10.90 4.96 -29.52
CA ILE A 16 9.50 4.78 -29.92
C ILE A 16 9.38 4.41 -31.41
N LYS A 17 10.19 5.00 -32.30
CA LYS A 17 10.13 4.71 -33.74
C LYS A 17 10.55 3.26 -34.03
N SER A 18 11.64 2.81 -33.39
CA SER A 18 12.11 1.43 -33.49
C SER A 18 11.08 0.42 -32.97
N VAL A 19 10.32 0.79 -31.93
CA VAL A 19 9.21 -0.04 -31.42
C VAL A 19 8.07 -0.09 -32.44
N GLU A 20 7.63 1.06 -32.96
CA GLU A 20 6.55 1.13 -33.95
C GLU A 20 6.87 0.37 -35.23
N GLU A 21 8.12 0.36 -35.68
CA GLU A 21 8.57 -0.43 -36.84
C GLU A 21 8.48 -1.95 -36.62
N LYS A 22 8.65 -2.42 -35.37
CA LYS A 22 8.69 -3.85 -35.04
C LYS A 22 7.31 -4.44 -34.75
N ILE A 23 6.48 -3.70 -34.03
CA ILE A 23 5.18 -4.20 -33.52
C ILE A 23 3.97 -3.43 -34.05
N GLY A 24 4.19 -2.42 -34.88
CA GLY A 24 3.14 -1.55 -35.42
C GLY A 24 2.80 -0.38 -34.50
N ILE A 25 1.73 0.34 -34.82
CA ILE A 25 1.30 1.51 -34.06
C ILE A 25 1.02 1.12 -32.61
N ILE A 26 1.74 1.76 -31.68
CA ILE A 26 1.56 1.55 -30.24
C ILE A 26 0.60 2.60 -29.64
N PRO A 27 -0.16 2.26 -28.58
CA PRO A 27 -1.06 3.19 -27.91
C PRO A 27 -0.32 4.40 -27.32
N ASP A 28 -1.00 5.55 -27.23
CA ASP A 28 -0.43 6.78 -26.69
C ASP A 28 0.01 6.63 -25.22
N ASP A 29 -0.72 5.83 -24.43
CA ASP A 29 -0.34 5.50 -23.05
C ASP A 29 1.02 4.79 -22.97
N MET A 30 1.30 3.88 -23.91
CA MET A 30 2.59 3.20 -23.98
C MET A 30 3.71 4.18 -24.36
N LYS A 31 3.47 5.12 -25.28
CA LYS A 31 4.43 6.17 -25.64
C LYS A 31 4.78 7.06 -24.46
N ASN A 32 3.75 7.55 -23.76
CA ASN A 32 3.91 8.37 -22.56
C ASN A 32 4.68 7.63 -21.46
N ALA A 33 4.41 6.33 -21.28
CA ALA A 33 5.13 5.50 -20.33
C ALA A 33 6.61 5.31 -20.74
N ILE A 34 6.89 5.09 -22.02
CA ILE A 34 8.26 4.99 -22.57
C ILE A 34 9.05 6.28 -22.34
N ASP A 35 8.44 7.45 -22.56
CA ASP A 35 9.10 8.74 -22.33
C ASP A 35 9.48 8.92 -20.86
N LEU A 36 8.59 8.54 -19.93
CA LEU A 36 8.87 8.58 -18.49
C LEU A 36 9.96 7.57 -18.08
N TYR A 37 9.96 6.38 -18.67
CA TYR A 37 11.01 5.39 -18.47
C TYR A 37 12.38 5.89 -18.97
N ASN A 38 12.41 6.49 -20.16
CA ASN A 38 13.63 7.08 -20.72
C ASN A 38 14.16 8.22 -19.84
N LYS A 39 13.25 9.06 -19.32
CA LYS A 39 13.61 10.08 -18.35
C LYS A 39 14.20 9.49 -17.08
N ALA A 40 13.61 8.41 -16.54
CA ALA A 40 14.14 7.73 -15.36
C ALA A 40 15.58 7.22 -15.59
N LEU A 41 15.87 6.68 -16.78
CA LEU A 41 17.23 6.26 -17.13
C LEU A 41 18.23 7.42 -17.17
N ASP A 42 17.82 8.60 -17.64
CA ASP A 42 18.67 9.78 -17.62
C ASP A 42 18.88 10.33 -16.20
N ASP A 43 17.85 10.25 -15.34
CA ASP A 43 17.95 10.60 -13.93
C ASP A 43 18.92 9.64 -13.19
N LEU A 44 18.90 8.34 -13.53
CA LEU A 44 19.85 7.35 -12.98
C LEU A 44 21.29 7.59 -13.41
N LYS A 45 21.54 8.10 -14.61
CA LYS A 45 22.90 8.50 -15.04
C LYS A 45 23.43 9.68 -14.23
N SER A 46 22.54 10.44 -13.61
CA SER A 46 22.85 11.63 -12.80
C SER A 46 22.87 11.31 -11.30
N ASP A 47 22.90 10.02 -10.91
CA ASP A 47 22.82 9.53 -9.53
C ASP A 47 21.62 10.12 -8.76
N ASN A 48 20.46 10.27 -9.44
CA ASN A 48 19.20 10.78 -8.86
C ASN A 48 18.14 9.65 -8.78
N GLU A 49 18.41 8.61 -8.01
CA GLU A 49 17.57 7.41 -7.94
C GLU A 49 16.14 7.70 -7.45
N ASP A 50 15.96 8.63 -6.50
CA ASP A 50 14.63 9.01 -6.00
C ASP A 50 13.75 9.61 -7.10
N ILE A 51 14.35 10.45 -7.97
CA ILE A 51 13.65 11.08 -9.10
C ILE A 51 13.33 10.01 -10.15
N ALA A 52 14.26 9.11 -10.42
CA ALA A 52 14.04 7.99 -11.33
C ALA A 52 12.88 7.09 -10.87
N ILE A 53 12.79 6.78 -9.57
CA ILE A 53 11.68 6.00 -9.01
C ILE A 53 10.34 6.70 -9.22
N ILE A 54 10.27 8.03 -9.05
CA ILE A 54 9.04 8.81 -9.30
C ILE A 54 8.63 8.72 -10.77
N ALA A 55 9.58 8.87 -11.70
CA ALA A 55 9.31 8.74 -13.13
C ALA A 55 8.82 7.32 -13.49
N LEU A 56 9.43 6.29 -12.91
CA LEU A 56 9.02 4.89 -13.11
C LEU A 56 7.65 4.58 -12.53
N LYS A 57 7.33 5.09 -11.33
CA LYS A 57 5.97 4.98 -10.75
C LYS A 57 4.91 5.53 -11.69
N LYS A 58 5.15 6.70 -12.29
CA LYS A 58 4.24 7.31 -13.26
C LYS A 58 4.14 6.47 -14.53
N ALA A 59 5.28 5.99 -15.06
CA ALA A 59 5.29 5.13 -16.24
C ALA A 59 4.44 3.86 -16.04
N ILE A 60 4.58 3.22 -14.88
CA ILE A 60 3.83 2.02 -14.50
C ILE A 60 2.35 2.31 -14.25
N ALA A 61 2.01 3.48 -13.70
CA ALA A 61 0.62 3.88 -13.51
C ALA A 61 -0.11 4.09 -14.84
N ILE A 62 0.58 4.65 -15.84
CA ILE A 62 0.05 4.88 -17.20
C ILE A 62 -0.02 3.56 -17.98
N TYR A 63 1.02 2.73 -17.89
CA TYR A 63 1.06 1.43 -18.56
C TYR A 63 1.40 0.31 -17.56
N PRO A 64 0.39 -0.32 -16.91
CA PRO A 64 0.61 -1.32 -15.86
C PRO A 64 1.34 -2.59 -16.32
N ALA A 65 1.37 -2.88 -17.62
CA ALA A 65 2.10 -4.03 -18.19
C ALA A 65 3.55 -3.66 -18.59
N PHE A 66 4.13 -2.58 -18.07
CA PHE A 66 5.50 -2.18 -18.37
C PHE A 66 6.54 -2.94 -17.53
N TYR A 67 6.76 -4.21 -17.84
CA TYR A 67 7.65 -5.08 -17.06
C TYR A 67 9.10 -4.57 -16.94
N GLU A 68 9.64 -3.99 -18.01
CA GLU A 68 11.00 -3.42 -18.00
C GLU A 68 11.13 -2.25 -17.01
N ALA A 69 10.11 -1.37 -16.93
CA ALA A 69 10.08 -0.28 -15.97
C ALA A 69 9.96 -0.78 -14.52
N MET A 70 9.20 -1.85 -14.28
CA MET A 70 9.10 -2.47 -12.95
C MET A 70 10.41 -3.13 -12.51
N ASN A 71 11.10 -3.81 -13.43
CA ASN A 71 12.42 -4.40 -13.15
C ASN A 71 13.45 -3.30 -12.84
N LEU A 72 13.46 -2.21 -13.61
CA LEU A 72 14.33 -1.07 -13.35
C LEU A 72 14.02 -0.43 -11.99
N MET A 73 12.74 -0.25 -11.65
CA MET A 73 12.30 0.29 -10.36
C MET A 73 12.74 -0.60 -9.18
N GLY A 74 12.69 -1.92 -9.35
CA GLY A 74 13.23 -2.87 -8.38
C GLY A 74 14.74 -2.69 -8.14
N LEU A 75 15.52 -2.47 -9.20
CA LEU A 75 16.95 -2.17 -9.07
C LEU A 75 17.20 -0.83 -8.38
N CYS A 76 16.41 0.21 -8.68
CA CYS A 76 16.51 1.50 -7.98
C CYS A 76 16.28 1.34 -6.47
N TYR A 77 15.29 0.55 -6.05
CA TYR A 77 15.07 0.27 -4.63
C TYR A 77 16.25 -0.42 -3.97
N LEU A 78 16.95 -1.32 -4.68
CA LEU A 78 18.17 -1.94 -4.16
C LEU A 78 19.32 -0.94 -4.00
N VAL A 79 19.44 0.06 -4.88
CA VAL A 79 20.42 1.14 -4.70
C VAL A 79 20.16 1.91 -3.39
N LEU A 80 18.88 2.15 -3.07
CA LEU A 80 18.45 2.83 -1.85
C LEU A 80 18.48 1.92 -0.60
N GLY A 81 18.85 0.64 -0.73
CA GLY A 81 18.85 -0.33 0.37
C GLY A 81 17.48 -0.87 0.76
N ASP A 82 16.44 -0.62 -0.03
CA ASP A 82 15.07 -1.08 0.21
C ASP A 82 14.80 -2.42 -0.49
N GLU A 83 15.36 -3.50 0.06
CA GLU A 83 15.20 -4.85 -0.49
C GLU A 83 13.74 -5.33 -0.51
N SER A 84 12.94 -4.91 0.48
CA SER A 84 11.53 -5.31 0.59
C SER A 84 10.72 -4.84 -0.61
N ASN A 85 10.82 -3.55 -0.95
CA ASN A 85 10.11 -3.01 -2.11
C ASN A 85 10.70 -3.52 -3.43
N ALA A 86 12.02 -3.74 -3.52
CA ALA A 86 12.64 -4.38 -4.68
C ALA A 86 12.04 -5.77 -4.97
N ARG A 87 12.00 -6.64 -3.94
CA ARG A 87 11.40 -7.97 -4.03
C ARG A 87 9.94 -7.93 -4.44
N ARG A 88 9.18 -6.96 -3.92
CA ARG A 88 7.78 -6.75 -4.29
C ARG A 88 7.63 -6.41 -5.78
N MET A 89 8.51 -5.56 -6.32
CA MET A 89 8.49 -5.22 -7.75
C MET A 89 8.81 -6.44 -8.62
N PHE A 90 9.88 -7.19 -8.33
CA PHE A 90 10.23 -8.38 -9.10
C PHE A 90 9.15 -9.46 -9.01
N SER A 91 8.58 -9.69 -7.82
CA SER A 91 7.48 -10.63 -7.64
C SER A 91 6.23 -10.21 -8.42
N LYS A 92 5.96 -8.90 -8.52
CA LYS A 92 4.86 -8.38 -9.32
C LYS A 92 5.06 -8.66 -10.80
N VAL A 93 6.28 -8.50 -11.32
CA VAL A 93 6.59 -8.84 -12.72
C VAL A 93 6.35 -10.32 -12.99
N ILE A 94 6.86 -11.22 -12.14
CA ILE A 94 6.69 -12.68 -12.30
C ILE A 94 5.20 -13.07 -12.30
N LYS A 95 4.37 -12.46 -11.44
CA LYS A 95 2.93 -12.73 -11.40
C LYS A 95 2.17 -12.30 -12.64
N MET A 96 2.68 -11.31 -13.37
CA MET A 96 2.02 -10.76 -14.55
C MET A 96 2.59 -11.28 -15.88
N ASP A 97 3.80 -11.85 -15.84
CA ASP A 97 4.45 -12.53 -16.96
C ASP A 97 5.28 -13.72 -16.42
N ASP A 98 4.71 -14.91 -16.56
CA ASP A 98 5.33 -16.18 -16.15
C ASP A 98 6.66 -16.47 -16.89
N ASN A 99 6.97 -15.73 -17.97
CA ASN A 99 8.20 -15.87 -18.74
C ASN A 99 9.25 -14.77 -18.45
N SER A 100 9.03 -13.93 -17.43
CA SER A 100 9.96 -12.86 -17.08
C SER A 100 11.19 -13.39 -16.32
N LEU A 101 12.14 -13.93 -17.10
CA LEU A 101 13.39 -14.51 -16.60
C LEU A 101 14.22 -13.54 -15.74
N ARG A 102 14.28 -12.25 -16.11
CA ARG A 102 15.07 -11.22 -15.37
C ARG A 102 14.60 -11.02 -13.94
N ALA A 103 13.29 -10.92 -13.72
CA ALA A 103 12.72 -10.71 -12.39
C ALA A 103 12.98 -11.91 -11.47
N SER A 104 12.87 -13.13 -12.00
CA SER A 104 13.22 -14.35 -11.27
C SER A 104 14.71 -14.39 -10.93
N GLU A 105 15.58 -14.08 -11.90
CA GLU A 105 17.03 -14.01 -11.67
C GLU A 105 17.40 -13.00 -10.58
N TYR A 106 16.72 -11.84 -10.52
CA TYR A 106 16.96 -10.86 -9.46
C TYR A 106 16.58 -11.40 -8.09
N LEU A 107 15.43 -12.05 -7.95
CA LEU A 107 15.02 -12.68 -6.69
C LEU A 107 15.99 -13.80 -6.28
N ASP A 108 16.41 -14.65 -7.22
CA ASP A 108 17.32 -15.75 -6.90
C ASP A 108 18.72 -15.26 -6.52
N LYS A 109 19.20 -14.17 -7.13
CA LYS A 109 20.45 -13.50 -6.74
C LYS A 109 20.35 -12.83 -5.36
N LEU A 110 19.19 -12.29 -5.00
CA LEU A 110 18.92 -11.75 -3.65
C LEU A 110 18.82 -12.86 -2.60
N ASP A 111 18.27 -14.02 -2.97
CA ASP A 111 18.16 -15.20 -2.10
C ASP A 111 19.50 -15.97 -1.94
N GLY A 112 20.55 -15.56 -2.67
CA GLY A 112 21.85 -16.23 -2.63
C GLY A 112 21.85 -17.63 -3.25
N LYS A 113 20.87 -17.96 -4.11
CA LYS A 113 20.73 -19.29 -4.74
C LYS A 113 21.78 -19.57 -5.82
N PHE A 114 22.59 -18.59 -6.19
CA PHE A 114 23.72 -18.74 -7.11
C PHE A 114 25.03 -18.39 -6.39
N PRO A 115 25.87 -19.37 -6.02
CA PRO A 115 27.25 -19.11 -5.63
C PRO A 115 28.00 -18.53 -6.84
N ASP A 116 28.88 -17.56 -6.59
CA ASP A 116 29.72 -16.97 -7.64
C ASP A 116 30.54 -18.08 -8.34
N GLY A 117 30.17 -18.37 -9.58
CA GLY A 117 30.91 -19.25 -10.49
C GLY A 117 30.26 -20.62 -10.74
N GLU A 118 29.29 -20.68 -11.65
CA GLU A 118 29.26 -21.73 -12.67
C GLU A 118 28.31 -21.36 -13.81
N SER A 119 28.90 -21.20 -15.00
CA SER A 119 28.18 -21.20 -16.27
C SER A 119 27.41 -22.51 -16.42
N SER A 120 26.08 -22.47 -16.43
CA SER A 120 25.30 -23.51 -17.09
C SER A 120 25.06 -23.09 -18.54
N ASN A 121 25.90 -23.64 -19.41
CA ASN A 121 25.72 -23.64 -20.84
C ASN A 121 24.42 -24.37 -21.24
N ASN A 122 23.80 -23.82 -22.29
CA ASN A 122 22.78 -24.36 -23.21
C ASN A 122 21.43 -23.63 -23.01
N THR A 123 20.91 -22.85 -23.97
CA THR A 123 20.83 -23.15 -25.41
C THR A 123 20.55 -21.89 -26.26
N ARG A 124 21.22 -21.81 -27.42
CA ARG A 124 20.94 -20.99 -28.63
C ARG A 124 21.30 -19.50 -28.61
N GLN A 125 22.60 -19.26 -28.79
CA GLN A 125 23.09 -18.08 -29.51
C GLN A 125 22.54 -18.05 -30.94
N LYS A 126 21.77 -17.01 -31.29
CA LYS A 126 21.71 -16.49 -32.65
C LYS A 126 22.55 -15.21 -32.71
N LYS A 127 23.66 -15.30 -33.45
CA LYS A 127 24.52 -14.21 -33.88
C LYS A 127 23.70 -13.08 -34.52
N TYR A 128 23.87 -11.85 -34.05
CA TYR A 128 24.01 -10.68 -34.93
C TYR A 128 25.23 -9.86 -34.48
N LYS A 129 25.93 -9.33 -35.49
CA LYS A 129 27.34 -8.93 -35.48
C LYS A 129 27.55 -7.48 -35.00
N LYS A 130 28.73 -7.30 -34.37
CA LYS A 130 29.62 -6.12 -34.34
C LYS A 130 29.25 -4.95 -35.27
N ALA A 131 29.06 -3.77 -34.68
CA ALA A 131 29.52 -2.47 -35.21
C ALA A 131 29.38 -1.36 -34.15
N ALA A 132 30.25 -1.31 -33.13
CA ALA A 132 30.42 -0.13 -32.26
C ALA A 132 31.71 -0.18 -31.40
N VAL A 133 32.78 -0.83 -31.88
CA VAL A 133 34.03 -0.97 -31.09
C VAL A 133 35.16 -0.05 -31.60
N GLU A 134 34.92 0.79 -32.61
CA GLU A 134 35.95 1.70 -33.14
C GLU A 134 35.88 3.15 -32.66
N THR A 135 34.84 3.57 -31.92
CA THR A 135 34.67 4.97 -31.50
C THR A 135 35.10 5.29 -30.07
N VAL A 136 35.54 4.30 -29.28
CA VAL A 136 35.88 4.46 -27.85
C VAL A 136 37.34 4.11 -27.53
N SER A 137 38.20 4.00 -28.55
CA SER A 137 39.64 3.72 -28.36
C SER A 137 40.49 4.97 -28.05
N TRP A 138 40.02 6.18 -28.34
CA TRP A 138 40.79 7.42 -28.13
C TRP A 138 40.52 8.11 -26.78
N LEU A 139 39.42 7.76 -26.10
CA LEU A 139 39.03 8.31 -24.79
C LEU A 139 39.63 7.53 -23.60
N LYS A 140 40.17 6.33 -23.83
CA LYS A 140 40.81 5.50 -22.78
C LYS A 140 42.30 5.78 -22.57
N SER A 141 42.92 6.63 -23.38
CA SER A 141 44.35 6.99 -23.26
C SER A 141 44.63 8.22 -22.39
N GLY A 142 43.60 8.99 -22.01
CA GLY A 142 43.76 10.25 -21.27
C GLY A 142 43.57 10.19 -19.76
N LEU A 143 43.06 9.08 -19.20
CA LEU A 143 42.62 9.00 -17.80
C LEU A 143 42.93 7.67 -17.10
N SER A 144 43.88 6.89 -17.60
CA SER A 144 44.40 5.73 -16.87
C SER A 144 45.41 6.18 -15.80
N PRO A 145 45.34 5.68 -14.55
CA PRO A 145 46.39 5.90 -13.57
C PRO A 145 47.64 5.17 -14.07
N GLU A 146 48.63 5.95 -14.52
CA GLU A 146 49.90 5.43 -15.01
C GLU A 146 50.54 4.60 -13.91
N ARG A 147 50.89 3.34 -14.21
CA ARG A 147 51.37 2.34 -13.24
C ARG A 147 52.85 2.02 -13.46
N ASN A 148 53.72 3.04 -13.49
CA ASN A 148 55.15 2.81 -13.34
C ASN A 148 55.89 3.94 -12.61
N SER A 149 56.60 3.55 -11.56
CA SER A 149 57.47 4.37 -10.73
C SER A 149 58.79 4.69 -11.47
N PRO A 150 59.39 5.88 -11.27
CA PRO A 150 59.01 6.85 -10.25
C PRO A 150 58.25 8.08 -10.75
N TYR A 151 57.07 8.26 -10.17
CA TYR A 151 56.13 9.36 -10.42
C TYR A 151 56.65 10.75 -10.04
N TYR A 152 57.69 10.83 -9.18
CA TYR A 152 58.24 12.10 -8.73
C TYR A 152 59.02 12.85 -9.81
N ILE A 153 59.44 12.19 -10.90
CA ILE A 153 60.28 12.83 -11.94
C ILE A 153 59.57 13.99 -12.63
N LYS A 154 58.26 13.87 -12.92
CA LYS A 154 57.46 14.96 -13.51
C LYS A 154 57.38 16.17 -12.57
N TYR A 155 57.23 15.92 -11.26
CA TYR A 155 57.20 16.98 -10.24
C TYR A 155 58.59 17.59 -9.97
N ILE A 156 59.66 16.78 -10.00
CA ILE A 156 61.04 17.26 -9.89
C ILE A 156 61.40 18.14 -11.09
N LEU A 157 60.97 17.77 -12.30
CA LEU A 157 61.20 18.57 -13.51
C LEU A 157 60.45 19.91 -13.43
N GLY A 158 59.20 19.90 -12.96
CA GLY A 158 58.43 21.13 -12.72
C GLY A 158 59.03 22.01 -11.61
N PHE A 159 59.52 21.40 -10.53
CA PHE A 159 60.20 22.11 -9.45
C PHE A 159 61.52 22.74 -9.91
N LEU A 160 62.32 22.02 -10.71
CA LEU A 160 63.55 22.55 -11.29
C LEU A 160 63.30 23.70 -12.26
N LEU A 161 62.25 23.63 -13.08
CA LEU A 161 61.82 24.74 -13.95
C LEU A 161 61.37 25.97 -13.14
N GLY A 162 60.65 25.76 -12.03
CA GLY A 162 60.24 26.83 -11.12
C GLY A 162 61.42 27.50 -10.41
N VAL A 163 62.36 26.72 -9.88
CA VAL A 163 63.58 27.23 -9.24
C VAL A 163 64.46 27.97 -10.25
N PHE A 164 64.57 27.46 -11.48
CA PHE A 164 65.32 28.12 -12.55
C PHE A 164 64.70 29.48 -12.94
N ALA A 165 63.37 29.56 -13.03
CA ALA A 165 62.67 30.83 -13.26
C ALA A 165 62.89 31.83 -12.11
N LEU A 166 62.92 31.35 -10.87
CA LEU A 166 63.12 32.20 -9.67
C LEU A 166 64.56 32.75 -9.60
N ILE A 167 65.56 31.94 -9.98
CA ILE A 167 66.96 32.37 -10.11
C ILE A 167 67.13 33.39 -11.24
N LEU A 168 66.45 33.19 -12.38
CA LEU A 168 66.48 34.15 -13.49
C LEU A 168 65.86 35.50 -13.10
N VAL A 169 64.76 35.50 -12.34
CA VAL A 169 64.17 36.73 -11.78
C VAL A 169 65.13 37.42 -10.81
N TRP A 170 65.90 36.66 -10.02
CA TRP A 170 66.89 37.22 -9.09
C TRP A 170 68.13 37.82 -9.78
N ILE A 171 68.50 37.31 -10.97
CA ILE A 171 69.62 37.85 -11.77
C ILE A 171 69.20 39.09 -12.59
N ILE A 172 67.95 39.13 -13.08
CA ILE A 172 67.44 40.22 -13.91
C ILE A 172 67.09 41.47 -13.07
N VAL A 173 66.76 41.31 -11.79
CA VAL A 173 66.39 42.43 -10.92
C VAL A 173 67.62 42.97 -10.17
N PRO A 174 68.06 44.22 -10.42
CA PRO A 174 69.17 44.82 -9.69
C PRO A 174 68.80 45.04 -8.23
N ALA A 175 69.74 44.74 -7.30
CA ALA A 175 69.57 44.77 -5.84
C ALA A 175 69.20 46.13 -5.22
N SER A 176 68.94 47.16 -6.02
CA SER A 176 68.58 48.51 -5.61
C SER A 176 67.18 48.97 -6.04
N SER A 177 66.32 48.07 -6.54
CA SER A 177 64.93 48.41 -6.89
C SER A 177 63.91 47.55 -6.13
N PRO A 178 63.06 48.11 -5.26
CA PRO A 178 61.97 47.36 -4.65
C PRO A 178 60.93 47.05 -5.72
N ILE A 179 60.77 45.76 -6.06
CA ILE A 179 59.70 45.29 -6.94
C ILE A 179 58.37 45.58 -6.25
N ARG A 180 57.71 46.67 -6.65
CA ARG A 180 56.33 46.96 -6.23
C ARG A 180 55.39 46.25 -7.20
N ILE A 181 55.00 45.04 -6.84
CA ILE A 181 53.93 44.33 -7.54
C ILE A 181 52.62 44.97 -7.05
N ASP A 182 52.06 45.88 -7.86
CA ASP A 182 50.76 46.49 -7.57
C ASP A 182 49.63 45.51 -7.92
N PHE A 183 49.38 44.58 -7.01
CA PHE A 183 48.24 43.67 -7.06
C PHE A 183 46.90 44.41 -7.03
N GLY A 184 46.87 45.66 -6.54
CA GLY A 184 45.66 46.47 -6.47
C GLY A 184 45.06 46.76 -7.85
N SER A 185 45.88 46.89 -8.90
CA SER A 185 45.39 47.11 -10.27
C SER A 185 44.86 45.84 -10.96
N ILE A 186 45.35 44.67 -10.56
CA ILE A 186 44.91 43.36 -11.06
C ILE A 186 43.59 42.95 -10.39
N PHE A 187 43.44 43.25 -9.09
CA PHE A 187 42.21 43.00 -8.34
C PHE A 187 41.16 44.13 -8.42
N LYS A 188 41.52 45.36 -8.83
CA LYS A 188 40.53 46.43 -9.07
C LYS A 188 39.59 46.17 -10.23
N LYS A 189 39.99 45.36 -11.22
CA LYS A 189 39.06 44.81 -12.23
C LYS A 189 38.10 43.76 -11.66
N THR A 190 38.41 43.24 -10.47
CA THR A 190 37.59 42.28 -9.73
C THR A 190 36.68 42.97 -8.70
N GLU A 191 36.99 44.22 -8.32
CA GLU A 191 36.22 45.03 -7.36
C GLU A 191 35.18 45.95 -8.02
N SER A 192 35.28 46.24 -9.33
CA SER A 192 34.13 46.76 -10.06
C SER A 192 33.12 45.61 -10.17
N VAL A 193 32.08 45.64 -9.34
CA VAL A 193 30.87 44.81 -9.40
C VAL A 193 30.53 44.57 -10.87
N SER A 194 31.00 43.44 -11.40
CA SER A 194 30.74 43.10 -12.79
C SER A 194 29.27 42.69 -12.83
N PRO A 195 28.49 43.14 -13.81
CA PRO A 195 27.08 42.74 -13.96
C PRO A 195 26.90 41.22 -14.06
N GLN A 196 27.98 40.45 -14.20
CA GLN A 196 27.99 38.99 -14.21
C GLN A 196 27.94 38.38 -12.80
N VAL A 197 28.62 38.96 -11.80
CA VAL A 197 28.60 38.45 -10.41
C VAL A 197 27.22 38.68 -9.78
N GLU A 198 26.62 39.84 -9.99
CA GLU A 198 25.27 40.16 -9.52
C GLU A 198 24.21 39.28 -10.20
N ARG A 199 24.39 38.96 -11.50
CA ARG A 199 23.55 37.98 -12.21
C ARG A 199 23.70 36.58 -11.64
N LEU A 200 24.92 36.13 -11.37
CA LEU A 200 25.20 34.82 -10.79
C LEU A 200 24.62 34.68 -9.37
N GLU A 201 24.71 35.72 -8.54
CA GLU A 201 24.07 35.72 -7.22
C GLU A 201 22.55 35.68 -7.33
N LYS A 202 21.97 36.44 -8.27
CA LYS A 202 20.53 36.40 -8.56
C LYS A 202 20.08 35.03 -9.05
N GLU A 203 20.82 34.43 -9.99
CA GLU A 203 20.57 33.07 -10.50
C GLU A 203 20.69 32.02 -9.39
N LYS A 204 21.69 32.13 -8.51
CA LYS A 204 21.86 31.21 -7.38
C LYS A 204 20.67 31.29 -6.41
N ASN A 205 20.22 32.51 -6.09
CA ASN A 205 19.07 32.71 -5.21
C ASN A 205 17.79 32.20 -5.87
N GLU A 206 17.59 32.47 -7.17
CA GLU A 206 16.46 31.94 -7.94
C GLU A 206 16.48 30.41 -8.01
N LEU A 207 17.66 29.80 -8.18
CA LEU A 207 17.81 28.35 -8.17
C LEU A 207 17.48 27.75 -6.80
N ALA A 208 17.90 28.42 -5.72
CA ALA A 208 17.60 28.02 -4.35
C ALA A 208 16.09 28.09 -4.05
N ASP A 209 15.42 29.14 -4.51
CA ASP A 209 13.97 29.29 -4.40
C ASP A 209 13.24 28.19 -5.20
N ARG A 210 13.67 27.92 -6.44
CA ARG A 210 13.11 26.83 -7.25
C ARG A 210 13.29 25.45 -6.61
N LEU A 211 14.46 25.18 -6.02
CA LEU A 211 14.71 23.94 -5.29
C LEU A 211 13.79 23.80 -4.07
N LYS A 212 13.57 24.89 -3.35
CA LYS A 212 12.65 24.92 -2.20
C LYS A 212 11.22 24.65 -2.64
N ASP A 213 10.74 25.31 -3.69
CA ASP A 213 9.39 25.12 -4.23
C ASP A 213 9.20 23.69 -4.78
N ALA A 214 10.19 23.15 -5.48
CA ALA A 214 10.17 21.79 -5.99
C ALA A 214 10.14 20.75 -4.86
N ASN A 215 10.93 20.94 -3.80
CA ASN A 215 10.90 20.08 -2.62
C ASN A 215 9.58 20.16 -1.87
N GLU A 216 8.96 21.34 -1.77
CA GLU A 216 7.64 21.49 -1.16
C GLU A 216 6.55 20.81 -1.98
N ALA A 217 6.58 20.95 -3.31
CA ALA A 217 5.67 20.26 -4.21
C ALA A 217 5.84 18.75 -4.14
N LEU A 218 7.08 18.25 -4.07
CA LEU A 218 7.36 16.83 -3.89
C LEU A 218 6.82 16.32 -2.56
N ARG A 219 7.02 17.06 -1.46
CA ARG A 219 6.47 16.74 -0.13
C ARG A 219 4.95 16.62 -0.16
N LYS A 220 4.26 17.58 -0.79
CA LYS A 220 2.80 17.55 -0.96
C LYS A 220 2.34 16.36 -1.81
N ALA A 221 3.05 16.07 -2.90
CA ALA A 221 2.75 14.93 -3.76
C ALA A 221 2.91 13.59 -3.01
N THR A 222 3.99 13.42 -2.24
CA THR A 222 4.23 12.23 -1.41
C THR A 222 3.18 12.07 -0.30
N GLU A 223 2.79 13.17 0.36
CA GLU A 223 1.71 13.15 1.34
C GLU A 223 0.37 12.74 0.72
N ASN A 224 0.07 13.25 -0.47
CA ASN A 224 -1.13 12.87 -1.21
C ASN A 224 -1.08 11.40 -1.67
N GLU A 225 0.06 10.92 -2.17
CA GLU A 225 0.25 9.51 -2.53
C GLU A 225 0.00 8.60 -1.32
N LYS A 226 0.55 8.96 -0.15
CA LYS A 226 0.34 8.21 1.08
C LYS A 226 -1.13 8.19 1.49
N LYS A 227 -1.82 9.33 1.45
CA LYS A 227 -3.26 9.42 1.73
C LYS A 227 -4.07 8.53 0.78
N LEU A 228 -3.75 8.58 -0.52
CA LEU A 228 -4.44 7.78 -1.53
C LEU A 228 -4.18 6.28 -1.34
N GLN A 229 -2.96 5.90 -0.95
CA GLN A 229 -2.62 4.51 -0.61
C GLN A 229 -3.43 4.04 0.61
N THR A 230 -3.49 4.82 1.68
CA THR A 230 -4.29 4.47 2.86
C THR A 230 -5.79 4.35 2.52
N GLN A 231 -6.31 5.24 1.68
CA GLN A 231 -7.68 5.12 1.19
C GLN A 231 -7.87 3.83 0.39
N LEU A 232 -7.01 3.53 -0.58
CA LEU A 232 -7.09 2.30 -1.36
C LEU A 232 -7.01 1.03 -0.49
N GLU A 233 -6.17 1.03 0.54
CA GLU A 233 -6.08 -0.07 1.51
C GLU A 233 -7.37 -0.24 2.31
N GLN A 234 -7.97 0.86 2.78
CA GLN A 234 -9.26 0.85 3.47
C GLN A 234 -10.36 0.31 2.55
N TYR A 235 -10.43 0.77 1.30
CA TYR A 235 -11.39 0.25 0.31
C TYR A 235 -11.18 -1.23 0.02
N ALA A 236 -9.93 -1.68 -0.16
CA ALA A 236 -9.63 -3.08 -0.38
C ALA A 236 -10.07 -3.96 0.81
N TYR A 237 -9.78 -3.51 2.04
CA TYR A 237 -10.20 -4.19 3.27
C TYR A 237 -11.72 -4.33 3.37
N TRP A 238 -12.46 -3.23 3.22
CA TRP A 238 -13.91 -3.24 3.34
C TRP A 238 -14.60 -3.98 2.18
N SER A 239 -14.01 -3.96 0.99
CA SER A 239 -14.51 -4.72 -0.16
C SER A 239 -14.37 -6.24 0.02
N GLU A 240 -13.36 -6.71 0.76
CA GLU A 240 -13.25 -8.13 1.13
C GLU A 240 -14.33 -8.52 2.15
N ILE A 241 -14.58 -7.68 3.15
CA ILE A 241 -15.65 -7.89 4.14
C ILE A 241 -17.01 -7.97 3.46
N LEU A 242 -17.33 -6.99 2.60
CA LEU A 242 -18.59 -6.95 1.87
C LEU A 242 -18.79 -8.21 1.02
N ARG A 243 -17.77 -8.66 0.28
CA ARG A 243 -17.83 -9.92 -0.47
C ARG A 243 -18.05 -11.13 0.44
N GLY A 244 -17.45 -11.14 1.62
CA GLY A 244 -17.70 -12.15 2.65
C GLY A 244 -19.16 -12.19 3.10
N LEU A 245 -19.75 -11.02 3.37
CA LEU A 245 -21.16 -10.89 3.76
C LEU A 245 -22.10 -11.32 2.62
N GLN A 246 -21.84 -10.89 1.38
CA GLN A 246 -22.61 -11.30 0.21
C GLN A 246 -22.54 -12.82 -0.02
N LYS A 247 -21.39 -13.44 0.23
CA LYS A 247 -21.26 -14.90 0.15
C LYS A 247 -22.11 -15.61 1.21
N LEU A 248 -22.14 -15.10 2.45
CA LEU A 248 -23.00 -15.65 3.50
C LEU A 248 -24.49 -15.51 3.17
N GLU A 249 -24.89 -14.38 2.58
CA GLU A 249 -26.24 -14.17 2.06
C GLU A 249 -26.61 -15.23 1.01
N GLN A 250 -25.73 -15.46 0.03
CA GLN A 250 -25.92 -16.47 -1.02
C GLN A 250 -25.98 -17.90 -0.48
N GLU A 251 -25.23 -18.20 0.59
CA GLU A 251 -25.30 -19.46 1.32
C GLU A 251 -26.57 -19.60 2.17
N GLY A 252 -27.40 -18.55 2.24
CA GLY A 252 -28.61 -18.50 3.03
C GLY A 252 -28.35 -18.31 4.53
N LYS A 253 -27.16 -17.88 4.94
CA LYS A 253 -26.75 -17.67 6.35
C LYS A 253 -27.08 -16.26 6.83
N TYR A 254 -28.35 -15.87 6.73
CA TYR A 254 -28.82 -14.51 7.03
C TYR A 254 -28.56 -14.10 8.48
N ARG A 255 -28.68 -15.03 9.44
CA ARG A 255 -28.34 -14.79 10.85
C ARG A 255 -26.89 -14.32 11.01
N ASP A 256 -25.95 -15.00 10.36
CA ASP A 256 -24.53 -14.71 10.50
C ASP A 256 -24.17 -13.36 9.85
N VAL A 257 -24.84 -12.99 8.75
CA VAL A 257 -24.72 -11.65 8.15
C VAL A 257 -25.14 -10.57 9.14
N VAL A 258 -26.34 -10.69 9.71
CA VAL A 258 -26.86 -9.69 10.66
C VAL A 258 -25.96 -9.57 11.90
N ILE A 259 -25.48 -10.70 12.44
CA ILE A 259 -24.56 -10.67 13.60
C ILE A 259 -23.26 -9.94 13.27
N GLN A 260 -22.64 -10.25 12.12
CA GLN A 260 -21.39 -9.60 11.75
C GLN A 260 -21.59 -8.09 11.60
N ILE A 261 -22.68 -7.67 10.95
CA ILE A 261 -22.94 -6.25 10.71
C ILE A 261 -23.24 -5.51 12.02
N GLU A 262 -24.19 -5.99 12.83
CA GLU A 262 -24.67 -5.25 13.99
C GLU A 262 -23.78 -5.36 15.23
N ARG A 263 -22.95 -6.40 15.31
CA ARG A 263 -22.06 -6.60 16.45
C ARG A 263 -20.60 -6.32 16.11
N ASP A 264 -20.10 -6.96 15.05
CA ASP A 264 -18.65 -6.97 14.78
C ASP A 264 -18.22 -5.71 14.00
N LEU A 265 -19.10 -5.16 13.15
CA LEU A 265 -18.82 -3.97 12.32
C LEU A 265 -19.40 -2.66 12.88
N SER A 266 -20.11 -2.74 14.01
CA SER A 266 -20.75 -1.59 14.64
C SER A 266 -19.72 -0.58 15.16
N GLY A 267 -19.92 0.70 14.86
CA GLY A 267 -19.04 1.80 15.28
C GLY A 267 -17.70 1.90 14.53
N LEU A 268 -17.42 1.02 13.57
CA LEU A 268 -16.22 1.12 12.72
C LEU A 268 -16.42 2.14 11.60
N GLU A 269 -15.40 2.94 11.30
CA GLU A 269 -15.44 3.92 10.20
C GLU A 269 -15.27 3.22 8.84
N LYS A 270 -16.28 3.38 7.99
CA LYS A 270 -16.42 2.72 6.68
C LYS A 270 -16.42 3.77 5.57
N PRO A 271 -15.92 3.42 4.37
CA PRO A 271 -16.23 4.19 3.17
C PRO A 271 -17.74 4.30 2.98
N GLU A 272 -18.22 5.51 2.64
CA GLU A 272 -19.66 5.84 2.58
C GLU A 272 -20.44 4.95 1.61
N ASP A 273 -19.84 4.62 0.46
CA ASP A 273 -20.41 3.74 -0.55
C ASP A 273 -20.51 2.28 -0.07
N ILE A 274 -19.45 1.77 0.57
CA ILE A 274 -19.45 0.42 1.14
C ILE A 274 -20.41 0.32 2.32
N GLU A 275 -20.50 1.34 3.16
CA GLU A 275 -21.45 1.39 4.26
C GLU A 275 -22.89 1.30 3.76
N ALA A 276 -23.24 2.06 2.71
CA ALA A 276 -24.55 1.97 2.09
C ALA A 276 -24.86 0.57 1.52
N GLU A 277 -23.89 -0.12 0.94
CA GLU A 277 -24.06 -1.50 0.46
C GLU A 277 -24.24 -2.50 1.61
N ILE A 278 -23.48 -2.35 2.70
CA ILE A 278 -23.62 -3.18 3.90
C ILE A 278 -24.99 -2.97 4.54
N ASP A 279 -25.44 -1.73 4.65
CA ASP A 279 -26.74 -1.39 5.23
C ASP A 279 -27.90 -1.95 4.39
N ALA A 280 -27.81 -1.84 3.06
CA ALA A 280 -28.79 -2.43 2.14
C ALA A 280 -28.84 -3.96 2.28
N LEU A 281 -27.67 -4.61 2.35
CA LEU A 281 -27.56 -6.05 2.56
C LEU A 281 -28.15 -6.47 3.92
N ASN A 282 -27.86 -5.71 4.98
CA ASN A 282 -28.40 -5.96 6.31
C ASN A 282 -29.93 -5.88 6.31
N TYR A 283 -30.48 -4.83 5.72
CA TYR A 283 -31.92 -4.62 5.60
C TYR A 283 -32.61 -5.77 4.85
N GLU A 284 -32.00 -6.29 3.79
CA GLU A 284 -32.53 -7.44 3.05
C GLU A 284 -32.46 -8.74 3.87
N CYS A 285 -31.38 -8.94 4.63
CA CYS A 285 -31.14 -10.16 5.41
C CYS A 285 -32.01 -10.22 6.66
N LYS A 286 -32.32 -9.09 7.31
CA LYS A 286 -33.04 -9.01 8.58
C LYS A 286 -34.33 -9.83 8.62
N PRO A 287 -35.32 -9.64 7.71
CA PRO A 287 -36.55 -10.43 7.73
C PRO A 287 -36.31 -11.95 7.57
N LYS A 288 -35.32 -12.33 6.76
CA LYS A 288 -34.96 -13.74 6.51
C LYS A 288 -34.21 -14.35 7.72
N ALA A 289 -33.49 -13.53 8.48
CA ALA A 289 -32.74 -13.95 9.66
C ALA A 289 -33.64 -14.26 10.86
N VAL A 290 -34.83 -13.65 10.98
CA VAL A 290 -35.76 -13.84 12.13
C VAL A 290 -36.01 -15.32 12.42
N SER A 291 -36.32 -16.12 11.39
CA SER A 291 -36.54 -17.56 11.58
C SER A 291 -35.29 -18.33 12.00
N GLN A 292 -34.11 -17.88 11.57
CA GLN A 292 -32.85 -18.52 11.93
C GLN A 292 -32.45 -18.22 13.37
N PHE A 293 -32.59 -16.97 13.81
CA PHE A 293 -32.43 -16.58 15.22
C PHE A 293 -33.42 -17.35 16.11
N TYR A 294 -34.69 -17.44 15.70
CA TYR A 294 -35.69 -18.21 16.43
C TYR A 294 -35.30 -19.69 16.60
N GLU A 295 -34.92 -20.37 15.50
CA GLU A 295 -34.58 -21.79 15.56
C GLU A 295 -33.29 -22.03 16.38
N MET A 296 -32.28 -21.18 16.23
CA MET A 296 -31.04 -21.24 17.03
C MET A 296 -31.33 -21.04 18.52
N GLY A 297 -32.07 -19.98 18.87
CA GLY A 297 -32.48 -19.73 20.26
C GLY A 297 -33.30 -20.89 20.84
N ARG A 298 -34.14 -21.54 20.04
CA ARG A 298 -34.91 -22.72 20.45
C ARG A 298 -34.04 -23.95 20.67
N GLU A 299 -33.05 -24.16 19.82
CA GLU A 299 -32.09 -25.26 19.95
C GLU A 299 -31.26 -25.12 21.23
N ILE A 300 -30.67 -23.94 21.45
CA ILE A 300 -29.90 -23.62 22.67
C ILE A 300 -30.77 -23.76 23.90
N TYR A 301 -32.00 -23.23 23.87
CA TYR A 301 -32.93 -23.36 24.99
C TYR A 301 -33.18 -24.83 25.33
N ARG A 302 -33.54 -25.65 24.33
CA ARG A 302 -33.87 -27.08 24.52
C ARG A 302 -32.69 -27.91 25.00
N SER A 303 -31.48 -27.62 24.53
CA SER A 303 -30.28 -28.34 24.98
C SER A 303 -30.04 -28.17 26.50
N ASN A 304 -30.55 -27.07 27.08
CA ASN A 304 -30.43 -26.74 28.49
C ASN A 304 -31.48 -27.39 29.41
N ALA A 305 -32.35 -28.27 28.90
CA ALA A 305 -33.46 -28.85 29.68
C ALA A 305 -33.01 -29.58 30.97
N ASN A 306 -31.86 -30.25 30.90
CA ASN A 306 -31.29 -31.01 32.02
C ASN A 306 -30.41 -30.15 32.93
N ALA A 307 -29.51 -29.35 32.34
CA ALA A 307 -28.51 -28.59 33.07
C ALA A 307 -29.09 -27.35 33.76
N ARG A 308 -30.06 -26.68 33.11
CA ARG A 308 -30.70 -25.44 33.59
C ARG A 308 -29.67 -24.35 33.96
N SER A 309 -28.58 -24.27 33.20
CA SER A 309 -27.55 -23.24 33.37
C SER A 309 -28.10 -21.86 32.97
N VAL A 310 -27.80 -20.85 33.79
CA VAL A 310 -28.24 -19.47 33.54
C VAL A 310 -27.52 -18.91 32.31
N GLU A 311 -26.25 -19.26 32.13
CA GLU A 311 -25.42 -18.84 31.00
C GLU A 311 -25.99 -19.34 29.67
N VAL A 312 -26.42 -20.61 29.61
CA VAL A 312 -27.02 -21.15 28.38
C VAL A 312 -28.40 -20.53 28.11
N TYR A 313 -29.16 -20.16 29.15
CA TYR A 313 -30.38 -19.37 28.95
C TYR A 313 -30.09 -17.96 28.45
N GLN A 314 -28.99 -17.35 28.88
CA GLN A 314 -28.55 -16.06 28.37
C GLN A 314 -28.18 -16.13 26.89
N GLU A 315 -27.46 -17.18 26.47
CA GLU A 315 -27.18 -17.42 25.04
C GLU A 315 -28.47 -17.54 24.23
N ALA A 316 -29.42 -18.38 24.68
CA ALA A 316 -30.73 -18.50 24.03
C ALA A 316 -31.50 -17.17 24.01
N ALA A 317 -31.50 -16.43 25.13
CA ALA A 317 -32.17 -15.14 25.24
C ALA A 317 -31.59 -14.12 24.26
N ASN A 318 -30.27 -14.10 24.04
CA ASN A 318 -29.65 -13.19 23.08
C ASN A 318 -30.11 -13.47 21.64
N GLU A 319 -30.26 -14.74 21.26
CA GLU A 319 -30.83 -15.10 19.95
C GLU A 319 -32.27 -14.59 19.80
N TYR A 320 -33.11 -14.81 20.82
CA TYR A 320 -34.49 -14.33 20.79
C TYR A 320 -34.58 -12.80 20.80
N ARG A 321 -33.70 -12.11 21.54
CA ARG A 321 -33.61 -10.64 21.54
C ARG A 321 -33.30 -10.10 20.16
N MET A 322 -32.37 -10.72 19.43
CA MET A 322 -32.10 -10.34 18.04
C MET A 322 -33.31 -10.59 17.13
N ALA A 323 -34.03 -11.71 17.30
CA ALA A 323 -35.25 -11.95 16.52
C ALA A 323 -36.33 -10.90 16.83
N ILE A 324 -36.53 -10.57 18.11
CA ILE A 324 -37.51 -9.58 18.58
C ILE A 324 -37.13 -8.18 18.11
N SER A 325 -35.87 -7.77 18.25
CA SER A 325 -35.41 -6.45 17.83
C SER A 325 -35.65 -6.22 16.34
N ILE A 326 -35.35 -7.22 15.49
CA ILE A 326 -35.62 -7.14 14.05
C ILE A 326 -37.12 -7.05 13.76
N ILE A 327 -37.94 -7.84 14.47
CA ILE A 327 -39.40 -7.80 14.31
C ILE A 327 -39.94 -6.41 14.65
N GLU A 328 -39.48 -5.81 15.75
CA GLU A 328 -39.94 -4.51 16.22
C GLU A 328 -39.42 -3.36 15.35
N GLU A 329 -38.15 -3.40 14.93
CA GLU A 329 -37.54 -2.41 14.06
C GLU A 329 -38.25 -2.33 12.70
N LEU A 330 -38.62 -3.48 12.14
CA LEU A 330 -39.21 -3.59 10.80
C LEU A 330 -40.74 -3.77 10.80
N ASP A 331 -41.40 -3.68 11.96
CA ASP A 331 -42.85 -3.94 12.17
C ASP A 331 -43.33 -5.23 11.48
N LEU A 332 -42.57 -6.31 11.65
CA LEU A 332 -42.84 -7.59 10.98
C LEU A 332 -43.93 -8.39 11.69
N LYS A 333 -44.72 -9.13 10.92
CA LYS A 333 -45.74 -10.07 11.44
C LYS A 333 -45.52 -11.49 10.92
N PRO A 334 -44.37 -12.12 11.23
CA PRO A 334 -44.08 -13.47 10.76
C PRO A 334 -45.04 -14.48 11.40
N ASN A 335 -45.30 -15.60 10.72
CA ASN A 335 -46.17 -16.66 11.25
C ASN A 335 -45.66 -17.25 12.59
N ILE A 336 -44.37 -17.11 12.87
CA ILE A 336 -43.72 -17.54 14.11
C ILE A 336 -43.76 -16.48 15.23
N LEU A 337 -44.36 -15.30 15.02
CA LEU A 337 -44.36 -14.16 15.94
C LEU A 337 -44.69 -14.55 17.38
N THR A 338 -45.81 -15.23 17.60
CA THR A 338 -46.25 -15.67 18.93
C THR A 338 -45.28 -16.66 19.57
N ASN A 339 -44.65 -17.53 18.78
CA ASN A 339 -43.63 -18.45 19.26
C ASN A 339 -42.34 -17.72 19.65
N VAL A 340 -41.90 -16.76 18.84
CA VAL A 340 -40.70 -15.95 19.11
C VAL A 340 -40.84 -15.24 20.45
N TYR A 341 -41.95 -14.51 20.66
CA TYR A 341 -42.18 -13.80 21.91
C TYR A 341 -42.41 -14.73 23.10
N TYR A 342 -43.16 -15.83 22.95
CA TYR A 342 -43.41 -16.74 24.07
C TYR A 342 -42.13 -17.46 24.54
N TYR A 343 -41.39 -18.09 23.62
CA TYR A 343 -40.17 -18.79 23.99
C TYR A 343 -39.02 -17.83 24.33
N GLY A 344 -38.97 -16.67 23.67
CA GLY A 344 -38.08 -15.57 24.01
C GLY A 344 -38.30 -15.07 25.42
N GLY A 345 -39.54 -14.75 25.81
CA GLY A 345 -39.87 -14.33 27.17
C GLY A 345 -39.47 -15.37 28.23
N LYS A 346 -39.65 -16.66 27.95
CA LYS A 346 -39.16 -17.73 28.85
C LYS A 346 -37.63 -17.76 28.97
N ALA A 347 -36.91 -17.69 27.84
CA ALA A 347 -35.46 -17.71 27.83
C ALA A 347 -34.89 -16.47 28.56
N ILE A 348 -35.44 -15.29 28.27
CA ILE A 348 -35.07 -14.02 28.89
C ILE A 348 -35.26 -14.08 30.40
N ALA A 349 -36.45 -14.46 30.91
CA ALA A 349 -36.68 -14.56 32.35
C ALA A 349 -35.73 -15.55 33.05
N LEU A 350 -35.43 -16.69 32.41
CA LEU A 350 -34.54 -17.71 32.96
C LEU A 350 -33.06 -17.28 32.91
N SER A 351 -32.70 -16.37 32.00
CA SER A 351 -31.33 -15.83 31.88
C SER A 351 -30.93 -14.91 33.04
N GLN A 352 -31.91 -14.30 33.73
CA GLN A 352 -31.67 -13.34 34.82
C GLN A 352 -30.66 -12.21 34.47
N HIS A 353 -30.48 -11.92 33.18
CA HIS A 353 -29.49 -10.98 32.67
C HIS A 353 -30.17 -9.82 31.93
N PRO A 354 -29.74 -8.56 32.16
CA PRO A 354 -28.57 -8.14 32.96
C PRO A 354 -28.79 -8.17 34.47
N SER A 355 -30.04 -8.06 34.92
CA SER A 355 -30.47 -8.33 36.29
C SER A 355 -31.75 -9.15 36.26
N LYS A 356 -32.08 -9.78 37.39
CA LYS A 356 -33.32 -10.56 37.50
C LYS A 356 -34.55 -9.67 37.27
N GLU A 357 -34.60 -8.47 37.85
CA GLU A 357 -35.75 -7.59 37.67
C GLU A 357 -35.89 -7.08 36.23
N GLU A 358 -34.78 -6.76 35.57
CA GLU A 358 -34.79 -6.30 34.17
C GLU A 358 -35.21 -7.41 33.22
N ALA A 359 -34.68 -8.62 33.41
CA ALA A 359 -35.07 -9.79 32.64
C ALA A 359 -36.55 -10.16 32.84
N GLU A 360 -37.08 -10.08 34.07
CA GLU A 360 -38.49 -10.32 34.34
C GLU A 360 -39.38 -9.27 33.67
N LYS A 361 -38.99 -7.99 33.67
CA LYS A 361 -39.72 -6.92 32.98
C LYS A 361 -39.74 -7.13 31.46
N GLU A 362 -38.61 -7.48 30.87
CA GLU A 362 -38.50 -7.77 29.44
C GLU A 362 -39.32 -9.02 29.06
N ALA A 363 -39.32 -10.05 29.90
CA ALA A 363 -40.14 -11.23 29.71
C ALA A 363 -41.64 -10.94 29.80
N LEU A 364 -42.06 -10.08 30.74
CA LEU A 364 -43.45 -9.64 30.85
C LEU A 364 -43.92 -8.91 29.60
N HIS A 365 -43.09 -8.02 29.03
CA HIS A 365 -43.37 -7.40 27.72
C HIS A 365 -43.62 -8.47 26.67
N CYS A 366 -42.74 -9.47 26.58
CA CYS A 366 -42.90 -10.54 25.60
C CYS A 366 -44.21 -11.34 25.78
N PHE A 367 -44.55 -11.69 27.01
CA PHE A 367 -45.79 -12.44 27.29
C PHE A 367 -47.04 -11.60 27.01
N ASN A 368 -47.02 -10.29 27.29
CA ASN A 368 -48.12 -9.39 26.95
C ASN A 368 -48.31 -9.29 25.44
N VAL A 369 -47.23 -9.20 24.65
CA VAL A 369 -47.34 -9.21 23.18
C VAL A 369 -48.04 -10.49 22.69
N VAL A 370 -47.76 -11.66 23.29
CA VAL A 370 -48.44 -12.91 22.92
C VAL A 370 -49.94 -12.86 23.22
N THR A 371 -50.34 -12.30 24.36
CA THR A 371 -51.77 -12.20 24.74
C THR A 371 -52.51 -11.17 23.90
N GLU A 372 -51.85 -10.11 23.45
CA GLU A 372 -52.43 -9.08 22.58
C GLU A 372 -52.58 -9.55 21.13
N VAL A 373 -51.54 -10.20 20.58
CA VAL A 373 -51.52 -10.64 19.18
C VAL A 373 -52.42 -11.86 18.96
N ALA A 374 -52.52 -12.77 19.95
CA ALA A 374 -53.26 -14.01 19.80
C ALA A 374 -54.05 -14.40 21.07
N PRO A 375 -55.02 -13.57 21.53
CA PRO A 375 -55.67 -13.71 22.84
C PRO A 375 -56.40 -15.05 23.05
N GLY A 376 -56.92 -15.66 21.99
CA GLY A 376 -57.62 -16.95 22.04
C GLY A 376 -56.71 -18.19 21.88
N SER A 377 -55.40 -18.01 21.76
CA SER A 377 -54.47 -19.11 21.52
C SER A 377 -54.08 -19.84 22.81
N GLU A 378 -53.66 -21.11 22.68
CA GLU A 378 -53.07 -21.86 23.80
C GLU A 378 -51.82 -21.15 24.36
N LEU A 379 -50.99 -20.56 23.48
CA LEU A 379 -49.82 -19.80 23.88
C LEU A 379 -50.18 -18.56 24.70
N ALA A 380 -51.27 -17.85 24.38
CA ALA A 380 -51.74 -16.74 25.19
C ALA A 380 -52.21 -17.20 26.58
N SER A 381 -52.86 -18.36 26.67
CA SER A 381 -53.23 -18.96 27.96
C SER A 381 -52.00 -19.32 28.80
N TYR A 382 -50.95 -19.85 28.16
CA TYR A 382 -49.69 -20.11 28.84
C TYR A 382 -48.95 -18.82 29.23
N ALA A 383 -48.97 -17.80 28.38
CA ALA A 383 -48.38 -16.49 28.64
C ALA A 383 -49.03 -15.83 29.86
N TRP A 384 -50.36 -15.86 29.99
CA TRP A 384 -51.07 -15.42 31.20
C TRP A 384 -50.58 -16.13 32.47
N GLY A 385 -50.36 -17.44 32.39
CA GLY A 385 -49.78 -18.20 33.50
C GLY A 385 -48.39 -17.71 33.89
N ARG A 386 -47.54 -17.37 32.91
CA ARG A 386 -46.17 -16.85 33.15
C ARG A 386 -46.16 -15.44 33.69
N ILE A 387 -47.05 -14.57 33.21
CA ILE A 387 -47.25 -13.22 33.77
C ILE A 387 -47.58 -13.34 35.26
N ASN A 388 -48.58 -14.17 35.60
CA ASN A 388 -48.96 -14.39 36.99
C ASN A 388 -47.85 -15.05 37.82
N ASP A 389 -47.03 -15.95 37.24
CA ASP A 389 -45.87 -16.50 37.94
C ASP A 389 -44.87 -15.40 38.33
N ILE A 390 -44.48 -14.53 37.38
CA ILE A 390 -43.53 -13.43 37.61
C ILE A 390 -44.07 -12.43 38.63
N GLU A 391 -45.32 -11.96 38.47
CA GLU A 391 -45.93 -10.95 39.35
C GLU A 391 -46.04 -11.43 40.80
N ASN A 392 -46.16 -12.74 41.01
CA ASN A 392 -46.21 -13.35 42.35
C ASN A 392 -44.84 -13.86 42.83
N GLY A 393 -43.74 -13.52 42.15
CA GLY A 393 -42.38 -13.92 42.52
C GLY A 393 -42.10 -15.43 42.41
N LYS A 394 -42.88 -16.16 41.61
CA LYS A 394 -42.68 -17.59 41.37
C LYS A 394 -41.66 -17.79 40.25
N ALA A 395 -40.81 -18.81 40.42
CA ALA A 395 -39.82 -19.16 39.41
C ALA A 395 -40.48 -19.70 38.14
N ILE A 396 -40.07 -19.17 36.98
CA ILE A 396 -40.45 -19.72 35.68
C ILE A 396 -39.80 -21.09 35.50
N LYS A 397 -40.56 -22.02 34.93
CA LYS A 397 -40.09 -23.37 34.62
C LYS A 397 -39.60 -23.44 33.17
N HIS A 398 -38.58 -24.28 32.98
CA HIS A 398 -38.16 -24.75 31.65
C HIS A 398 -39.34 -25.28 30.85
#